data_AF-A0A0E3PC34-F1
#
_entry.id   AF-A0A0E3PC34-F1
#
_cell.length_a   1.000
_cell.length_b   1.000
_cell.length_c   1.000
_cell.angle_alpha   90.00
_cell.angle_beta   90.00
_cell.angle_gamma   90.00
#
_symmetry.space_group_name_H-M   'P 1'
#
loop_
_entity.id
_entity.type
_entity.pdbx_description
1 polymer ?
#
loop_
_entity_poly.entity_id
_entity_poly.type
_entity_poly.pdbx_seq_one_letter_code
_entity_poly.pdbx_strand_id
1 'polypeptide(L)'
;MKSDMETPVDSKASVQEARVSGLFVEFEEGTTEQEVKTTLENTNLHVNYSVENYNSDFLPSRYYITLDKNKLTDIEDLIDEINLTIPIKKGNNYTLTVTERAIQDKTFPGLLEKNNIQVKKSVYCFMHFKDAYTDWNPEEDIPKIEYKLKMNENILTVDQDNRITDLFVEFEDGTTESEVKAILENYNMTMNYSIDYNVDYFEDKYYISVDEDKIVDIRNELKREIDWTAPIFPDIKKVDHYIITVTEQATQDKNFLAMLEKNGLQVKKSVYCDILLRDEAKNAIWEIDALRIINELERNEKILTVSTGGST
;
A
#
# COMPACT_ATOMS: atom_id res chain seq x y z
N MET A 1 -53.50 32.26 -18.71
CA MET A 1 -53.12 31.62 -17.43
C MET A 1 -53.43 30.14 -17.60
N LYS A 2 -52.52 29.19 -17.57
CA LYS A 2 -51.10 29.14 -17.17
C LYS A 2 -50.29 28.43 -18.25
N SER A 3 -49.04 28.84 -18.41
CA SER A 3 -48.01 28.07 -19.08
C SER A 3 -47.56 26.97 -18.13
N ASP A 4 -47.41 25.75 -18.63
CA ASP A 4 -46.49 24.79 -18.03
C ASP A 4 -45.45 24.46 -19.09
N MET A 5 -44.29 25.05 -18.87
CA MET A 5 -43.09 24.95 -19.65
C MET A 5 -42.40 23.68 -19.15
N GLU A 6 -42.43 22.59 -19.92
CA GLU A 6 -41.59 21.43 -19.64
C GLU A 6 -40.13 21.86 -19.89
N THR A 7 -39.43 22.17 -18.80
CA THR A 7 -37.97 22.26 -18.80
C THR A 7 -37.42 20.87 -19.11
N PRO A 8 -36.57 20.71 -20.14
CA PRO A 8 -35.84 19.46 -20.32
C PRO A 8 -34.84 19.36 -19.16
N VAL A 9 -34.96 18.28 -18.38
CA VAL A 9 -33.97 17.91 -17.38
C VAL A 9 -32.68 17.61 -18.12
N ASP A 10 -31.71 18.53 -18.02
CA ASP A 10 -30.34 18.34 -18.46
C ASP A 10 -29.69 17.33 -17.51
N SER A 11 -29.96 16.04 -17.73
CA SER A 11 -29.27 14.95 -17.08
C SER A 11 -27.88 14.84 -17.69
N LYS A 12 -26.99 15.75 -17.29
CA LYS A 12 -25.55 15.49 -17.34
C LYS A 12 -25.24 14.41 -16.30
N ALA A 13 -25.59 13.17 -16.62
CA ALA A 13 -24.80 12.06 -16.15
C ALA A 13 -23.38 12.34 -16.69
N SER A 14 -22.46 12.67 -15.79
CA SER A 14 -21.04 12.59 -16.10
C SER A 14 -20.80 11.16 -16.54
N VAL A 15 -20.67 10.95 -17.84
CA VAL A 15 -20.16 9.69 -18.39
C VAL A 15 -18.78 9.56 -17.78
N GLN A 16 -18.66 8.74 -16.74
CA GLN A 16 -17.38 8.32 -16.20
C GLN A 16 -16.67 7.67 -17.39
N GLU A 17 -15.68 8.37 -17.96
CA GLU A 17 -14.86 7.81 -19.04
C GLU A 17 -14.40 6.43 -18.58
N ALA A 18 -14.63 5.41 -19.41
CA ALA A 18 -14.35 4.03 -19.03
C ALA A 18 -12.85 3.92 -18.73
N ARG A 19 -12.50 3.77 -17.45
CA ARG A 19 -11.11 3.67 -17.00
C ARG A 19 -10.55 2.32 -17.47
N VAL A 20 -9.67 2.35 -18.46
CA VAL A 20 -9.17 1.13 -19.11
C VAL A 20 -7.93 0.54 -18.42
N SER A 21 -6.98 1.38 -17.97
CA SER A 21 -5.82 1.02 -17.10
C SER A 21 -4.92 2.25 -16.84
N GLY A 22 -3.81 2.10 -16.10
CA GLY A 22 -2.77 3.09 -15.94
C GLY A 22 -1.43 2.49 -15.50
N LEU A 23 -0.41 3.34 -15.39
CA LEU A 23 0.93 2.99 -14.89
C LEU A 23 1.33 3.89 -13.73
N PHE A 24 1.87 3.31 -12.67
CA PHE A 24 2.64 4.05 -11.69
C PHE A 24 4.05 4.28 -12.25
N VAL A 25 4.50 5.53 -12.26
CA VAL A 25 5.81 5.91 -12.78
C VAL A 25 6.59 6.64 -11.69
N GLU A 26 7.79 6.14 -11.40
CA GLU A 26 8.65 6.63 -10.32
C GLU A 26 9.83 7.45 -10.87
N PHE A 27 10.16 8.55 -10.21
CA PHE A 27 11.25 9.47 -10.55
C PHE A 27 12.09 9.82 -9.32
N GLU A 28 13.29 10.37 -9.52
CA GLU A 28 14.13 10.84 -8.41
C GLU A 28 13.47 12.01 -7.65
N GLU A 29 13.65 12.05 -6.32
CA GLU A 29 13.22 13.18 -5.50
C GLU A 29 13.75 14.51 -6.06
N GLY A 30 12.86 15.50 -6.16
CA GLY A 30 13.14 16.82 -6.74
C GLY A 30 12.71 16.97 -8.19
N THR A 31 12.38 15.88 -8.90
CA THR A 31 11.81 15.95 -10.26
C THR A 31 10.44 16.59 -10.21
N THR A 32 10.25 17.73 -10.87
CA THR A 32 8.99 18.48 -10.90
C THR A 32 7.94 17.84 -11.78
N GLU A 33 6.66 18.13 -11.55
CA GLU A 33 5.55 17.66 -12.40
C GLU A 33 5.75 18.05 -13.88
N GLN A 34 6.34 19.22 -14.15
CA GLN A 34 6.62 19.67 -15.51
C GLN A 34 7.72 18.85 -16.17
N GLU A 35 8.79 18.50 -15.44
CA GLU A 35 9.86 17.62 -15.92
C GLU A 35 9.35 16.20 -16.17
N VAL A 36 8.45 15.69 -15.31
CA VAL A 36 7.74 14.43 -15.53
C VAL A 36 6.99 14.47 -16.86
N LYS A 37 6.13 15.48 -17.07
CA LYS A 37 5.36 15.63 -18.31
C LYS A 37 6.26 15.68 -19.54
N THR A 38 7.30 16.52 -19.50
CA THR A 38 8.26 16.63 -20.61
C THR A 38 9.00 15.30 -20.88
N THR A 39 9.35 14.55 -19.84
CA THR A 39 9.99 13.23 -19.99
C THR A 39 9.07 12.22 -20.66
N LEU A 40 7.79 12.17 -20.25
CA LEU A 40 6.80 11.28 -20.84
C LEU A 40 6.45 11.68 -22.29
N GLU A 41 6.32 12.97 -22.58
CA GLU A 41 6.10 13.50 -23.93
C GLU A 41 7.26 13.12 -24.87
N ASN A 42 8.50 13.28 -24.42
CA ASN A 42 9.70 12.92 -25.18
C ASN A 42 9.82 11.41 -25.47
N THR A 43 9.12 10.57 -24.71
CA THR A 43 9.07 9.12 -24.95
C THR A 43 8.22 8.76 -26.18
N ASN A 44 7.44 9.72 -26.71
CA ASN A 44 6.64 9.59 -27.93
C ASN A 44 5.72 8.35 -27.89
N LEU A 45 4.88 8.28 -26.85
CA LEU A 45 3.90 7.21 -26.68
C LEU A 45 2.74 7.40 -27.67
N HIS A 46 2.33 6.33 -28.34
CA HIS A 46 1.22 6.35 -29.30
C HIS A 46 -0.13 6.07 -28.60
N VAL A 47 -0.35 6.71 -27.45
CA VAL A 47 -1.59 6.61 -26.67
C VAL A 47 -1.84 7.95 -25.98
N ASN A 48 -3.11 8.31 -25.81
CA ASN A 48 -3.48 9.47 -25.02
C ASN A 48 -3.40 9.12 -23.53
N TYR A 49 -2.82 10.00 -22.73
CA TYR A 49 -2.74 9.82 -21.29
C TYR A 49 -2.88 11.16 -20.54
N SER A 50 -3.25 11.09 -19.27
CA SER A 50 -3.05 12.15 -18.29
C SER A 50 -2.01 11.73 -17.26
N VAL A 51 -1.26 12.71 -16.76
CA VAL A 51 -0.47 12.57 -15.54
C VAL A 51 -1.34 13.07 -14.39
N GLU A 52 -1.59 12.20 -13.43
CA GLU A 52 -2.45 12.44 -12.27
C GLU A 52 -1.69 12.06 -10.99
N ASN A 53 -2.18 12.54 -9.84
CA ASN A 53 -1.68 12.16 -8.51
C ASN A 53 -0.15 12.32 -8.35
N TYR A 54 0.44 13.34 -8.99
CA TYR A 54 1.87 13.62 -8.84
C TYR A 54 2.18 13.89 -7.36
N ASN A 55 3.10 13.08 -6.83
CA ASN A 55 3.58 13.08 -5.46
C ASN A 55 2.44 13.17 -4.42
N SER A 56 1.35 12.44 -4.67
CA SER A 56 0.19 12.43 -3.79
C SER A 56 0.47 11.68 -2.49
N ASP A 57 -0.03 12.19 -1.37
CA ASP A 57 0.23 11.67 -0.02
C ASP A 57 -0.30 10.24 0.23
N PHE A 58 -1.25 9.77 -0.59
CA PHE A 58 -1.80 8.41 -0.48
C PHE A 58 -1.04 7.37 -1.31
N LEU A 59 -0.10 7.80 -2.16
CA LEU A 59 0.82 6.87 -2.80
C LEU A 59 1.89 6.49 -1.77
N PRO A 60 2.21 5.19 -1.61
CA PRO A 60 3.19 4.78 -0.62
C PRO A 60 4.51 5.51 -0.89
N SER A 61 5.08 6.10 0.16
CA SER A 61 6.43 6.68 0.07
C SER A 61 7.38 5.57 -0.29
N ARG A 62 7.93 5.62 -1.50
CA ARG A 62 8.94 4.66 -1.89
C ARG A 62 10.30 5.32 -1.85
N TYR A 63 11.22 4.53 -1.34
CA TYR A 63 12.63 4.84 -1.39
C TYR A 63 13.22 4.06 -2.55
N TYR A 64 14.40 4.44 -3.00
CA TYR A 64 15.15 3.64 -3.94
C TYR A 64 16.62 3.62 -3.57
N ILE A 65 17.29 2.56 -4.02
CA ILE A 65 18.73 2.41 -3.94
C ILE A 65 19.28 2.21 -5.35
N THR A 66 20.51 2.68 -5.56
CA THR A 66 21.26 2.45 -6.80
C THR A 66 22.50 1.64 -6.48
N LEU A 67 22.67 0.53 -7.19
CA LEU A 67 23.74 -0.44 -6.95
C LEU A 67 24.55 -0.68 -8.21
N ASP A 68 25.84 -0.90 -8.04
CA ASP A 68 26.62 -1.55 -9.09
C ASP A 68 26.39 -3.08 -9.05
N LYS A 69 26.91 -3.77 -10.06
CA LYS A 69 26.76 -5.23 -10.18
C LYS A 69 27.30 -6.01 -8.99
N ASN A 70 28.35 -5.53 -8.31
CA ASN A 70 28.95 -6.25 -7.20
C ASN A 70 28.12 -6.11 -5.93
N LYS A 71 27.53 -4.94 -5.69
CA LYS A 71 26.65 -4.72 -4.53
C LYS A 71 25.28 -5.38 -4.70
N LEU A 72 24.84 -5.60 -5.94
CA LEU A 72 23.58 -6.28 -6.21
C LEU A 72 23.57 -7.71 -5.65
N THR A 73 24.66 -8.46 -5.81
CA THR A 73 24.75 -9.83 -5.26
C THR A 73 24.70 -9.88 -3.73
N ASP A 74 25.01 -8.78 -3.05
CA ASP A 74 24.94 -8.71 -1.58
C ASP A 74 23.49 -8.54 -1.06
N ILE A 75 22.54 -8.21 -1.94
CA ILE A 75 21.14 -7.95 -1.58
C ILE A 75 20.11 -8.79 -2.35
N GLU A 76 20.55 -9.57 -3.35
CA GLU A 76 19.66 -10.38 -4.19
C GLU A 76 18.80 -11.36 -3.36
N ASP A 77 19.41 -12.01 -2.36
CA ASP A 77 18.73 -12.95 -1.48
C ASP A 77 17.64 -12.30 -0.61
N LEU A 78 17.67 -10.97 -0.44
CA LEU A 78 16.71 -10.21 0.36
C LEU A 78 15.52 -9.68 -0.44
N ILE A 79 15.57 -9.74 -1.78
CA ILE A 79 14.52 -9.16 -2.62
C ILE A 79 13.15 -9.73 -2.24
N ASP A 80 13.10 -11.05 -2.04
CA ASP A 80 11.88 -11.77 -1.71
C ASP A 80 11.51 -11.71 -0.21
N GLU A 81 12.48 -11.44 0.68
CA GLU A 81 12.26 -11.49 2.14
C GLU A 81 11.68 -10.19 2.72
N ILE A 82 12.07 -9.04 2.17
CA ILE A 82 11.73 -7.71 2.72
C ILE A 82 10.97 -6.82 1.73
N ASN A 83 10.33 -7.42 0.72
CA ASN A 83 9.53 -6.72 -0.29
C ASN A 83 10.33 -5.62 -1.02
N LEU A 84 11.44 -6.00 -1.68
CA LEU A 84 12.11 -5.11 -2.64
C LEU A 84 11.60 -5.41 -4.05
N THR A 85 11.68 -4.43 -4.94
CA THR A 85 11.36 -4.69 -6.36
C THR A 85 12.51 -5.40 -7.07
N ILE A 86 12.17 -6.07 -8.16
CA ILE A 86 13.16 -6.63 -9.08
C ILE A 86 14.11 -5.51 -9.58
N PRO A 87 15.44 -5.72 -9.56
CA PRO A 87 16.40 -4.74 -10.01
C PRO A 87 16.21 -4.34 -11.48
N ILE A 88 16.09 -3.04 -11.74
CA ILE A 88 16.01 -2.48 -13.08
C ILE A 88 17.38 -1.94 -13.47
N LYS A 89 17.96 -2.46 -14.56
CA LYS A 89 19.25 -1.98 -15.06
C LYS A 89 19.12 -0.57 -15.63
N LYS A 90 19.94 0.35 -15.13
CA LYS A 90 20.06 1.75 -15.56
C LYS A 90 21.52 2.07 -15.88
N GLY A 91 21.86 2.07 -17.16
CA GLY A 91 23.25 2.18 -17.62
C GLY A 91 24.12 1.04 -17.07
N ASN A 92 25.11 1.39 -16.24
CA ASN A 92 26.01 0.43 -15.58
C ASN A 92 25.52 0.00 -14.18
N ASN A 93 24.45 0.61 -13.68
CA ASN A 93 23.93 0.38 -12.34
C ASN A 93 22.56 -0.33 -12.40
N TYR A 94 22.04 -0.66 -11.23
CA TYR A 94 20.74 -1.23 -10.98
C TYR A 94 19.99 -0.35 -10.00
N THR A 95 18.73 -0.07 -10.29
CA THR A 95 17.82 0.65 -9.40
C THR A 95 16.83 -0.35 -8.82
N LEU A 96 16.65 -0.30 -7.50
CA LEU A 96 15.63 -1.05 -6.79
C LEU A 96 14.79 -0.08 -5.97
N THR A 97 13.49 -0.29 -5.99
CA THR A 97 12.57 0.38 -5.09
C THR A 97 12.51 -0.39 -3.78
N VAL A 98 12.45 0.38 -2.71
CA VAL A 98 12.53 -0.06 -1.33
C VAL A 98 11.25 0.40 -0.64
N THR A 99 10.48 -0.57 -0.15
CA THR A 99 9.24 -0.30 0.58
C THR A 99 9.55 0.29 1.96
N GLU A 100 8.59 1.00 2.54
CA GLU A 100 8.73 1.50 3.91
C GLU A 100 8.93 0.37 4.92
N ARG A 101 8.30 -0.79 4.70
CA ARG A 101 8.54 -2.01 5.48
C ARG A 101 10.00 -2.43 5.45
N ALA A 102 10.65 -2.41 4.28
CA ALA A 102 12.08 -2.72 4.18
C ALA A 102 12.93 -1.73 4.99
N ILE A 103 12.59 -0.44 4.97
CA ILE A 103 13.30 0.58 5.78
C ILE A 103 13.09 0.38 7.28
N GLN A 104 11.91 -0.11 7.69
CA GLN A 104 11.60 -0.39 9.09
C GLN A 104 12.14 -1.74 9.57
N ASP A 105 12.61 -2.60 8.66
CA ASP A 105 13.25 -3.85 9.02
C ASP A 105 14.53 -3.61 9.83
N LYS A 106 14.83 -4.51 10.78
CA LYS A 106 15.97 -4.33 11.70
C LYS A 106 17.32 -4.64 11.05
N THR A 107 17.33 -5.48 10.03
CA THR A 107 18.55 -5.98 9.38
C THR A 107 18.92 -5.16 8.15
N PHE A 108 17.91 -4.70 7.42
CA PHE A 108 18.11 -4.05 6.13
C PHE A 108 18.87 -2.72 6.21
N PRO A 109 18.52 -1.73 7.07
CA PRO A 109 19.30 -0.50 7.19
C PRO A 109 20.77 -0.74 7.56
N GLY A 110 21.02 -1.69 8.46
CA GLY A 110 22.38 -2.06 8.86
C GLY A 110 23.20 -2.68 7.73
N LEU A 111 22.56 -3.44 6.84
CA LEU A 111 23.19 -3.96 5.62
C LEU A 111 23.55 -2.83 4.65
N LEU A 112 22.64 -1.88 4.45
CA LEU A 112 22.89 -0.73 3.58
C LEU A 112 24.07 0.11 4.08
N GLU A 113 24.12 0.38 5.39
CA GLU A 113 25.24 1.09 6.02
C GLU A 113 26.57 0.32 5.84
N LYS A 114 26.58 -0.98 6.14
CA LYS A 114 27.76 -1.85 6.01
C LYS A 114 28.34 -1.84 4.59
N ASN A 115 27.47 -1.80 3.59
CA ASN A 115 27.86 -1.81 2.17
C ASN A 115 27.97 -0.40 1.57
N ASN A 116 27.86 0.65 2.40
CA ASN A 116 27.88 2.06 1.97
C ASN A 116 26.91 2.30 0.80
N ILE A 117 25.67 1.84 0.97
CA ILE A 117 24.55 2.01 0.04
C ILE A 117 23.67 3.11 0.60
N GLN A 118 23.42 4.13 -0.23
CA GLN A 118 22.56 5.24 0.14
C GLN A 118 21.13 4.98 -0.32
N VAL A 119 20.19 5.09 0.62
CA VAL A 119 18.76 5.17 0.33
C VAL A 119 18.41 6.60 -0.06
N LYS A 120 17.64 6.75 -1.13
CA LYS A 120 17.09 8.03 -1.59
C LYS A 120 15.57 7.95 -1.63
N LYS A 121 14.89 9.08 -1.51
CA LYS A 121 13.43 9.15 -1.73
C LYS A 121 13.15 9.28 -3.23
N SER A 122 11.99 8.85 -3.65
CA SER A 122 11.46 9.07 -4.99
C SER A 122 10.19 9.92 -4.96
N VAL A 123 9.74 10.33 -6.14
CA VAL A 123 8.40 10.89 -6.36
C VAL A 123 7.65 10.00 -7.35
N TYR A 124 6.34 9.86 -7.15
CA TYR A 124 5.47 9.06 -8.00
C TYR A 124 4.52 9.93 -8.81
N CYS A 125 4.09 9.43 -9.95
CA CYS A 125 2.85 9.87 -10.59
C CYS A 125 2.07 8.69 -11.14
N PHE A 126 0.77 8.89 -11.29
CA PHE A 126 -0.10 7.95 -11.97
C PHE A 126 -0.32 8.41 -13.40
N MET A 127 0.13 7.62 -14.37
CA MET A 127 -0.14 7.85 -15.78
C MET A 127 -1.43 7.11 -16.14
N HIS A 128 -2.52 7.85 -16.32
CA HIS A 128 -3.83 7.34 -16.67
C HIS A 128 -3.99 7.29 -18.19
N PHE A 129 -4.23 6.11 -18.75
CA PHE A 129 -4.52 5.98 -20.19
C PHE A 129 -5.96 6.39 -20.49
N LYS A 130 -6.11 7.31 -21.44
CA LYS A 130 -7.43 7.78 -21.89
C LYS A 130 -7.85 6.97 -23.10
N ASP A 131 -9.05 6.39 -23.01
CA ASP A 131 -9.60 5.57 -24.06
C ASP A 131 -9.89 6.43 -25.30
N ALA A 132 -9.11 6.23 -26.36
CA ALA A 132 -9.34 6.88 -27.63
C ALA A 132 -8.45 6.23 -28.69
N TYR A 133 -8.86 5.12 -29.29
CA TYR A 133 -8.72 4.77 -30.72
C TYR A 133 -9.25 3.35 -30.97
N THR A 134 -9.67 3.06 -32.20
CA THR A 134 -10.14 1.72 -32.61
C THR A 134 -9.04 0.64 -32.63
N ASP A 135 -7.78 1.05 -32.50
CA ASP A 135 -6.60 0.20 -32.71
C ASP A 135 -5.77 -0.01 -31.43
N TRP A 136 -6.25 0.47 -30.28
CA TRP A 136 -5.57 0.27 -28.99
C TRP A 136 -5.90 -1.10 -28.41
N ASN A 137 -4.87 -1.90 -28.12
CA ASN A 137 -5.02 -3.15 -27.39
C ASN A 137 -4.24 -3.05 -26.07
N PRO A 138 -4.89 -2.77 -24.92
CA PRO A 138 -4.23 -2.63 -23.62
C PRO A 138 -3.31 -3.81 -23.27
N GLU A 139 -3.71 -5.04 -23.58
CA GLU A 139 -2.93 -6.24 -23.27
C GLU A 139 -1.61 -6.30 -24.05
N GLU A 140 -1.56 -5.74 -25.25
CA GLU A 140 -0.35 -5.70 -26.08
C GLU A 140 0.45 -4.41 -25.93
N ASP A 141 -0.24 -3.28 -25.73
CA ASP A 141 0.37 -1.96 -25.83
C ASP A 141 0.92 -1.47 -24.48
N ILE A 142 0.29 -1.83 -23.36
CA ILE A 142 0.79 -1.46 -22.02
C ILE A 142 2.20 -2.02 -21.80
N PRO A 143 2.48 -3.31 -22.04
CA PRO A 143 3.84 -3.84 -21.87
C PRO A 143 4.88 -3.15 -22.78
N LYS A 144 4.50 -2.74 -24.01
CA LYS A 144 5.39 -2.00 -24.92
C LYS A 144 5.69 -0.60 -24.38
N ILE A 145 4.69 0.08 -23.83
CA ILE A 145 4.82 1.40 -23.20
C ILE A 145 5.70 1.30 -21.95
N GLU A 146 5.41 0.35 -21.08
CA GLU A 146 6.18 0.06 -19.87
C GLU A 146 7.66 -0.18 -20.21
N TYR A 147 7.95 -1.02 -21.22
CA TYR A 147 9.32 -1.26 -21.68
C TYR A 147 10.01 0.04 -22.14
N LYS A 148 9.33 0.87 -22.95
CA LYS A 148 9.89 2.16 -23.41
C LYS A 148 10.20 3.09 -22.24
N LEU A 149 9.29 3.20 -21.27
CA LEU A 149 9.47 4.03 -20.08
C LEU A 149 10.61 3.48 -19.20
N LYS A 150 10.69 2.16 -19.01
CA LYS A 150 11.80 1.51 -18.28
C LYS A 150 13.17 1.73 -18.94
N MET A 151 13.23 2.02 -20.24
CA MET A 151 14.48 2.36 -20.92
C MET A 151 14.89 3.84 -20.78
N ASN A 152 14.01 4.70 -20.27
CA ASN A 152 14.34 6.09 -20.00
C ASN A 152 15.24 6.19 -18.76
N GLU A 153 16.33 6.95 -18.85
CA GLU A 153 17.30 7.11 -17.75
C GLU A 153 16.75 7.95 -16.59
N ASN A 154 15.77 8.82 -16.84
CA ASN A 154 15.16 9.68 -15.81
C ASN A 154 14.02 9.00 -15.05
N ILE A 155 13.54 7.84 -15.54
CA ILE A 155 12.47 7.06 -14.89
C ILE A 155 13.14 5.97 -14.06
N LEU A 156 12.81 5.87 -12.78
CA LEU A 156 13.38 4.85 -11.89
C LEU A 156 12.71 3.50 -12.13
N THR A 157 11.40 3.45 -11.94
CA THR A 157 10.58 2.25 -12.12
C THR A 157 9.24 2.57 -12.76
N VAL A 158 8.59 1.52 -13.25
CA VAL A 158 7.26 1.58 -13.85
C VAL A 158 6.52 0.31 -13.45
N ASP A 159 5.39 0.47 -12.80
CA ASP A 159 4.54 -0.63 -12.34
C ASP A 159 3.14 -0.46 -12.96
N GLN A 160 2.54 -1.56 -13.39
CA GLN A 160 1.18 -1.54 -13.93
C GLN A 160 0.15 -1.43 -12.79
N ASP A 161 -0.91 -0.67 -13.04
CA ASP A 161 -2.07 -0.59 -12.13
C ASP A 161 -2.83 -1.91 -12.14
N ASN A 162 -2.77 -2.64 -11.02
CA ASN A 162 -3.38 -3.96 -10.91
C ASN A 162 -4.84 -3.87 -10.48
N ARG A 163 -5.53 -5.01 -10.56
CA ARG A 163 -6.88 -5.15 -10.02
C ARG A 163 -6.82 -5.75 -8.61
N ILE A 164 -7.49 -5.07 -7.68
CA ILE A 164 -7.62 -5.47 -6.27
C ILE A 164 -9.05 -5.96 -6.02
N THR A 165 -9.18 -7.18 -5.53
CA THR A 165 -10.48 -7.82 -5.28
C THR A 165 -10.96 -7.62 -3.85
N ASP A 166 -10.04 -7.59 -2.88
CA ASP A 166 -10.37 -7.63 -1.47
C ASP A 166 -9.52 -6.65 -0.66
N LEU A 167 -10.10 -6.08 0.39
CA LEU A 167 -9.37 -5.38 1.45
C LEU A 167 -9.56 -6.12 2.77
N PHE A 168 -8.46 -6.56 3.38
CA PHE A 168 -8.45 -7.07 4.73
C PHE A 168 -8.21 -5.93 5.70
N VAL A 169 -9.20 -5.67 6.55
CA VAL A 169 -9.15 -4.60 7.55
C VAL A 169 -9.11 -5.21 8.94
N GLU A 170 -8.08 -4.87 9.69
CA GLU A 170 -7.94 -5.26 11.09
C GLU A 170 -8.45 -4.13 11.99
N PHE A 171 -9.46 -4.42 12.79
CA PHE A 171 -10.02 -3.49 13.77
C PHE A 171 -9.56 -3.83 15.19
N GLU A 172 -9.60 -2.81 16.06
CA GLU A 172 -9.39 -2.98 17.50
C GLU A 172 -10.37 -4.00 18.12
N ASP A 173 -9.92 -4.61 19.22
CA ASP A 173 -10.73 -5.50 20.05
C ASP A 173 -12.04 -4.84 20.51
N GLY A 174 -13.10 -5.64 20.51
CA GLY A 174 -14.45 -5.23 20.87
C GLY A 174 -15.20 -4.42 19.81
N THR A 175 -14.60 -4.10 18.66
CA THR A 175 -15.30 -3.45 17.55
C THR A 175 -16.45 -4.34 17.08
N THR A 176 -17.64 -3.77 16.92
CA THR A 176 -18.85 -4.48 16.51
C THR A 176 -19.12 -4.38 15.01
N GLU A 177 -19.90 -5.31 14.45
CA GLU A 177 -20.28 -5.27 13.03
C GLU A 177 -21.01 -3.97 12.65
N SER A 178 -21.80 -3.40 13.57
CA SER A 178 -22.48 -2.12 13.32
C SER A 178 -21.52 -0.94 13.28
N GLU A 179 -20.48 -0.96 14.11
CA GLU A 179 -19.41 0.05 14.06
C GLU A 179 -18.57 -0.07 12.79
N VAL A 180 -18.21 -1.30 12.39
CA VAL A 180 -17.53 -1.55 11.10
C VAL A 180 -18.33 -0.97 9.95
N LYS A 181 -19.64 -1.28 9.86
CA LYS A 181 -20.53 -0.74 8.82
C LYS A 181 -20.56 0.79 8.83
N ALA A 182 -20.72 1.41 10.01
CA ALA A 182 -20.75 2.86 10.13
C ALA A 182 -19.43 3.53 9.73
N ILE A 183 -18.28 2.93 10.07
CA ILE A 183 -16.96 3.40 9.65
C ILE A 183 -16.87 3.35 8.12
N LEU A 184 -17.20 2.21 7.52
CA LEU A 184 -17.10 1.99 6.08
C LEU A 184 -18.06 2.86 5.26
N GLU A 185 -19.27 3.16 5.77
CA GLU A 185 -20.22 4.10 5.15
C GLU A 185 -19.69 5.54 5.11
N ASN A 186 -18.86 5.95 6.08
CA ASN A 186 -18.36 7.32 6.18
C ASN A 186 -17.26 7.66 5.15
N TYR A 187 -16.57 6.66 4.60
CA TYR A 187 -15.45 6.86 3.69
C TYR A 187 -15.87 7.00 2.22
N ASN A 188 -17.16 7.28 1.96
CA ASN A 188 -17.70 7.54 0.62
C ASN A 188 -17.19 6.52 -0.41
N MET A 189 -17.20 5.23 -0.04
CA MET A 189 -16.88 4.16 -0.97
C MET A 189 -17.91 4.19 -2.09
N THR A 190 -17.55 4.79 -3.22
CA THR A 190 -18.45 5.02 -4.37
C THR A 190 -18.77 3.75 -5.15
N MET A 191 -18.38 2.58 -4.62
CA MET A 191 -18.49 1.26 -5.24
C MET A 191 -19.29 0.34 -4.34
N ASN A 192 -19.88 -0.69 -4.92
CA ASN A 192 -20.55 -1.72 -4.14
C ASN A 192 -19.50 -2.58 -3.42
N TYR A 193 -19.79 -3.02 -2.21
CA TYR A 193 -18.92 -3.93 -1.48
C TYR A 193 -19.75 -4.87 -0.60
N SER A 194 -19.18 -6.01 -0.25
CA SER A 194 -19.71 -6.90 0.78
C SER A 194 -18.67 -7.08 1.87
N ILE A 195 -19.12 -7.23 3.12
CA ILE A 195 -18.25 -7.42 4.27
C ILE A 195 -18.48 -8.82 4.81
N ASP A 196 -17.42 -9.62 4.86
CA ASP A 196 -17.36 -10.81 5.69
C ASP A 196 -16.73 -10.41 7.03
N TYR A 197 -17.58 -10.39 8.06
CA TYR A 197 -17.22 -9.87 9.38
C TYR A 197 -16.62 -10.95 10.28
N ASN A 198 -15.56 -10.58 11.01
CA ASN A 198 -14.86 -11.42 11.99
C ASN A 198 -14.41 -12.77 11.39
N VAL A 199 -13.72 -12.68 10.26
CA VAL A 199 -13.12 -13.83 9.60
C VAL A 199 -11.99 -14.43 10.46
N ASP A 200 -11.89 -15.76 10.48
CA ASP A 200 -11.03 -16.47 11.42
C ASP A 200 -9.79 -17.13 10.78
N TYR A 201 -9.58 -16.94 9.48
CA TYR A 201 -8.45 -17.49 8.74
C TYR A 201 -7.12 -16.74 8.94
N PHE A 202 -7.11 -15.66 9.74
CA PHE A 202 -5.87 -14.99 10.18
C PHE A 202 -5.40 -15.56 11.52
N GLU A 203 -4.15 -16.06 11.54
CA GLU A 203 -3.52 -16.62 12.74
C GLU A 203 -3.09 -15.52 13.72
N ASP A 204 -2.71 -14.34 13.22
CA ASP A 204 -2.07 -13.25 13.96
C ASP A 204 -3.05 -12.20 14.50
N LYS A 205 -4.09 -12.65 15.21
CA LYS A 205 -5.19 -11.80 15.71
C LYS A 205 -5.06 -11.31 17.15
N TYR A 206 -3.93 -11.55 17.79
CA TYR A 206 -3.70 -11.12 19.16
C TYR A 206 -2.65 -10.03 19.18
N TYR A 207 -2.91 -9.00 19.99
CA TYR A 207 -2.00 -7.88 20.12
C TYR A 207 -2.01 -7.30 21.52
N ILE A 208 -1.00 -6.49 21.82
CA ILE A 208 -0.95 -5.62 22.99
C ILE A 208 -0.79 -4.18 22.54
N SER A 209 -1.38 -3.25 23.29
CA SER A 209 -1.22 -1.81 23.10
C SER A 209 -0.29 -1.29 24.20
N VAL A 210 0.77 -0.59 23.80
CA VAL A 210 1.87 -0.17 24.69
C VAL A 210 2.11 1.33 24.51
N ASP A 211 2.02 2.09 25.60
CA ASP A 211 2.30 3.53 25.61
C ASP A 211 3.70 3.82 25.00
N GLU A 212 3.83 4.94 24.27
CA GLU A 212 5.08 5.33 23.60
C GLU A 212 6.29 5.41 24.58
N ASP A 213 6.08 5.79 25.83
CA ASP A 213 7.14 5.90 26.84
C ASP A 213 7.61 4.54 27.39
N LYS A 214 6.79 3.48 27.27
CA LYS A 214 7.09 2.13 27.79
C LYS A 214 7.58 1.16 26.73
N ILE A 215 7.51 1.52 25.45
CA ILE A 215 7.79 0.61 24.33
C ILE A 215 9.16 -0.07 24.44
N VAL A 216 10.20 0.68 24.86
CA VAL A 216 11.57 0.15 24.99
C VAL A 216 11.65 -0.92 26.08
N ASP A 217 11.07 -0.64 27.25
CA ASP A 217 11.11 -1.57 28.39
C ASP A 217 10.32 -2.84 28.09
N ILE A 218 9.12 -2.70 27.53
CA ILE A 218 8.29 -3.84 27.14
C ILE A 218 8.97 -4.67 26.06
N ARG A 219 9.57 -4.05 25.03
CA ARG A 219 10.34 -4.78 24.02
C ARG A 219 11.53 -5.53 24.61
N ASN A 220 12.19 -4.99 25.63
CA ASN A 220 13.28 -5.68 26.31
C ASN A 220 12.81 -6.88 27.14
N GLU A 221 11.61 -6.83 27.73
CA GLU A 221 11.00 -7.99 28.38
C GLU A 221 10.58 -9.05 27.35
N LEU A 222 9.96 -8.64 26.23
CA LEU A 222 9.52 -9.53 25.16
C LEU A 222 10.69 -10.28 24.48
N LYS A 223 11.83 -9.62 24.26
CA LYS A 223 13.02 -10.22 23.63
C LYS A 223 13.65 -11.37 24.41
N ARG A 224 13.24 -11.61 25.66
CA ARG A 224 13.76 -12.71 26.47
C ARG A 224 13.29 -14.07 25.95
N GLU A 225 12.15 -14.12 25.28
CA GLU A 225 11.54 -15.35 24.77
C GLU A 225 11.13 -15.15 23.30
N ILE A 226 11.61 -16.02 22.42
CA ILE A 226 11.45 -15.86 20.95
C ILE A 226 10.00 -16.06 20.51
N ASP A 227 9.20 -16.81 21.27
CA ASP A 227 7.89 -17.31 20.83
C ASP A 227 6.71 -16.38 21.17
N TRP A 228 6.94 -15.26 21.88
CA TRP A 228 5.85 -14.39 22.33
C TRP A 228 5.35 -13.41 21.28
N THR A 229 6.22 -12.99 20.36
CA THR A 229 5.88 -12.01 19.31
C THR A 229 6.03 -12.64 17.95
N ALA A 230 5.17 -12.28 17.01
CA ALA A 230 5.32 -12.69 15.62
C ALA A 230 6.41 -11.83 14.95
N PRO A 231 7.63 -12.35 14.68
CA PRO A 231 8.78 -11.53 14.28
C PRO A 231 8.61 -10.84 12.92
N ILE A 232 7.70 -11.37 12.10
CA ILE A 232 7.42 -10.94 10.73
C ILE A 232 6.65 -9.62 10.70
N PHE A 233 5.94 -9.27 11.79
CA PHE A 233 5.10 -8.08 11.86
C PHE A 233 5.83 -6.96 12.61
N PRO A 234 6.05 -5.80 11.97
CA PRO A 234 6.58 -4.63 12.65
C PRO A 234 5.58 -4.11 13.68
N ASP A 235 6.06 -3.33 14.65
CA ASP A 235 5.15 -2.59 15.53
C ASP A 235 4.40 -1.54 14.73
N ILE A 236 3.10 -1.43 14.95
CA ILE A 236 2.29 -0.40 14.32
C ILE A 236 2.32 0.82 15.24
N LYS A 237 2.90 1.92 14.77
CA LYS A 237 2.89 3.19 15.50
C LYS A 237 1.51 3.85 15.33
N LYS A 238 0.83 4.11 16.44
CA LYS A 238 -0.31 5.03 16.53
C LYS A 238 0.17 6.36 17.13
N VAL A 239 -0.73 7.33 17.28
CA VAL A 239 -0.38 8.71 17.68
C VAL A 239 0.31 8.76 19.04
N ASP A 240 -0.14 7.96 20.00
CA ASP A 240 0.29 7.98 21.41
C ASP A 240 0.76 6.62 21.95
N HIS A 241 0.64 5.55 21.16
CA HIS A 241 0.98 4.20 21.57
C HIS A 241 1.44 3.35 20.38
N TYR A 242 1.95 2.16 20.68
CA TYR A 242 2.34 1.14 19.72
C TYR A 242 1.47 -0.09 19.88
N ILE A 243 1.15 -0.72 18.76
CA ILE A 243 0.51 -2.02 18.71
C ILE A 243 1.58 -3.06 18.38
N ILE A 244 1.68 -4.09 19.23
CA ILE A 244 2.61 -5.20 19.07
C ILE A 244 1.79 -6.47 18.87
N THR A 245 1.93 -7.10 17.70
CA THR A 245 1.34 -8.41 17.41
C THR A 245 2.02 -9.50 18.23
N VAL A 246 1.22 -10.36 18.85
CA VAL A 246 1.67 -11.47 19.69
C VAL A 246 1.08 -12.78 19.19
N THR A 247 1.80 -13.87 19.40
CA THR A 247 1.37 -15.17 18.90
C THR A 247 0.20 -15.71 19.72
N GLU A 248 -0.64 -16.56 19.12
CA GLU A 248 -1.68 -17.27 19.87
C GLU A 248 -1.08 -18.10 21.02
N GLN A 249 0.12 -18.65 20.83
CA GLN A 249 0.85 -19.40 21.87
C GLN A 249 1.19 -18.52 23.07
N ALA A 250 1.59 -17.26 22.85
CA ALA A 250 1.87 -16.30 23.92
C ALA A 250 0.66 -16.13 24.85
N THR A 251 -0.55 -16.11 24.29
CA THR A 251 -1.79 -15.94 25.07
C THR A 251 -2.04 -17.06 26.08
N GLN A 252 -1.37 -18.20 25.92
CA GLN A 252 -1.46 -19.37 26.78
C GLN A 252 -0.26 -19.50 27.74
N ASP A 253 0.79 -18.68 27.54
CA ASP A 253 2.01 -18.70 28.33
C ASP A 253 1.83 -17.92 29.64
N LYS A 254 2.01 -18.60 30.77
CA LYS A 254 1.86 -18.00 32.11
C LYS A 254 2.89 -16.91 32.42
N ASN A 255 4.11 -17.05 31.93
CA ASN A 255 5.17 -16.06 32.12
C ASN A 255 4.87 -14.81 31.31
N PHE A 256 4.38 -14.97 30.08
CA PHE A 256 3.92 -13.86 29.26
C PHE A 256 2.77 -13.10 29.94
N LEU A 257 1.72 -13.82 30.37
CA LEU A 257 0.58 -13.22 31.05
C LEU A 257 0.98 -12.51 32.35
N ALA A 258 1.89 -13.09 33.14
CA ALA A 258 2.41 -12.46 34.35
C ALA A 258 3.24 -11.19 34.05
N MET A 259 3.98 -11.17 32.94
CA MET A 259 4.71 -9.99 32.48
C MET A 259 3.75 -8.87 32.08
N LEU A 260 2.67 -9.20 31.36
CA LEU A 260 1.64 -8.22 31.00
C LEU A 260 0.97 -7.65 32.25
N GLU A 261 0.54 -8.50 33.19
CA GLU A 261 -0.10 -8.08 34.45
C GLU A 261 0.81 -7.14 35.26
N LYS A 262 2.09 -7.50 35.42
CA LYS A 262 3.11 -6.67 36.09
C LYS A 262 3.24 -5.28 35.47
N ASN A 263 3.05 -5.18 34.16
CA ASN A 263 3.17 -3.94 33.40
C ASN A 263 1.83 -3.24 33.15
N GLY A 264 0.72 -3.76 33.71
CA GLY A 264 -0.61 -3.20 33.51
C GLY A 264 -1.15 -3.34 32.08
N LEU A 265 -0.61 -4.29 31.31
CA LEU A 265 -0.99 -4.58 29.93
C LEU A 265 -1.97 -5.75 29.87
N GLN A 266 -2.71 -5.84 28.76
CA GLN A 266 -3.63 -6.94 28.50
C GLN A 266 -3.53 -7.36 27.04
N VAL A 267 -3.68 -8.66 26.80
CA VAL A 267 -3.87 -9.20 25.45
C VAL A 267 -5.25 -8.78 24.95
N LYS A 268 -5.27 -8.26 23.74
CA LYS A 268 -6.47 -7.91 22.99
C LYS A 268 -6.59 -8.83 21.78
N LYS A 269 -7.82 -9.07 21.32
CA LYS A 269 -8.09 -9.86 20.11
C LYS A 269 -8.69 -8.96 19.04
N SER A 270 -8.00 -8.78 17.92
CA SER A 270 -8.48 -7.95 16.83
C SER A 270 -9.70 -8.58 16.13
N VAL A 271 -10.46 -7.70 15.46
CA VAL A 271 -11.60 -8.08 14.62
C VAL A 271 -11.18 -7.91 13.17
N TYR A 272 -11.01 -9.02 12.45
CA TYR A 272 -10.70 -8.99 11.02
C TYR A 272 -11.96 -8.95 10.18
N CYS A 273 -11.99 -8.05 9.21
CA CYS A 273 -13.04 -7.98 8.21
C CYS A 273 -12.44 -8.11 6.82
N ASP A 274 -13.11 -8.87 5.99
CA ASP A 274 -12.80 -9.02 4.58
C ASP A 274 -13.82 -8.21 3.78
N ILE A 275 -13.35 -7.18 3.09
CA ILE A 275 -14.17 -6.29 2.28
C ILE A 275 -13.97 -6.67 0.82
N LEU A 276 -14.93 -7.41 0.28
CA LEU A 276 -14.96 -7.81 -1.12
C LEU A 276 -15.45 -6.61 -1.95
N LEU A 277 -14.59 -6.10 -2.82
CA LEU A 277 -14.83 -4.91 -3.63
C LEU A 277 -15.53 -5.29 -4.95
N ARG A 278 -16.65 -4.63 -5.25
CA ARG A 278 -17.46 -4.88 -6.46
C ARG A 278 -17.67 -3.60 -7.24
N ASP A 279 -17.03 -3.50 -8.40
CA ASP A 279 -17.35 -2.48 -9.41
C ASP A 279 -18.42 -3.04 -10.36
N GLU A 280 -19.26 -2.18 -10.96
CA GLU A 280 -20.53 -2.48 -11.64
C GLU A 280 -20.44 -3.37 -12.90
N ALA A 281 -19.31 -4.05 -13.12
CA ALA A 281 -19.17 -5.18 -14.04
C ALA A 281 -18.10 -6.22 -13.62
N LYS A 282 -17.27 -5.95 -12.59
CA LYS A 282 -16.11 -6.77 -12.20
C LYS A 282 -15.93 -6.73 -10.67
N ASN A 283 -15.66 -7.88 -10.06
CA ASN A 283 -15.40 -8.00 -8.61
C ASN A 283 -14.01 -7.46 -8.20
N ALA A 284 -13.56 -6.34 -8.78
CA ALA A 284 -12.26 -5.75 -8.49
C ALA A 284 -12.21 -4.26 -8.89
N ILE A 285 -11.45 -3.48 -8.12
CA ILE A 285 -11.14 -2.07 -8.42
C ILE A 285 -9.69 -1.92 -8.85
N TRP A 286 -9.33 -0.74 -9.35
CA TRP A 286 -7.94 -0.42 -9.66
C TRP A 286 -7.13 -0.15 -8.37
N GLU A 287 -5.87 -0.57 -8.35
CA GLU A 287 -4.97 -0.45 -7.20
C GLU A 287 -4.84 0.99 -6.73
N ILE A 288 -4.74 1.95 -7.63
CA ILE A 288 -4.76 3.39 -7.31
C ILE A 288 -6.02 3.84 -6.54
N ASP A 289 -7.20 3.27 -6.83
CA ASP A 289 -8.42 3.57 -6.07
C ASP A 289 -8.40 2.86 -4.71
N ALA A 290 -7.87 1.63 -4.65
CA ALA A 290 -7.67 0.90 -3.41
C ALA A 290 -6.70 1.65 -2.47
N LEU A 291 -5.57 2.13 -2.96
CA LEU A 291 -4.59 2.91 -2.19
C LEU A 291 -5.21 4.18 -1.57
N ARG A 292 -6.07 4.88 -2.31
CA ARG A 292 -6.81 6.03 -1.77
C ARG A 292 -7.69 5.61 -0.59
N ILE A 293 -8.47 4.52 -0.75
CA ILE A 293 -9.37 4.00 0.29
C ILE A 293 -8.57 3.55 1.52
N ILE A 294 -7.49 2.79 1.31
CA ILE A 294 -6.59 2.32 2.37
C ILE A 294 -6.09 3.49 3.22
N ASN A 295 -5.52 4.51 2.58
CA ASN A 295 -4.99 5.67 3.28
C ASN A 295 -6.07 6.47 4.04
N GLU A 296 -7.31 6.48 3.55
CA GLU A 296 -8.42 7.09 4.28
C GLU A 296 -8.85 6.25 5.50
N LEU A 297 -8.94 4.92 5.34
CA LEU A 297 -9.28 3.98 6.39
C LEU A 297 -8.23 3.95 7.51
N GLU A 298 -6.95 3.94 7.18
CA GLU A 298 -5.85 3.88 8.16
C GLU A 298 -5.78 5.10 9.09
N ARG A 299 -6.44 6.22 8.72
CA ARG A 299 -6.60 7.39 9.60
C ARG A 299 -7.64 7.18 10.68
N ASN A 300 -8.44 6.12 10.61
CA ASN A 300 -9.40 5.79 11.64
C ASN A 300 -8.69 5.19 12.87
N GLU A 301 -8.95 5.74 14.05
CA GLU A 301 -8.34 5.27 15.30
C GLU A 301 -8.68 3.80 15.63
N LYS A 302 -9.82 3.30 15.16
CA LYS A 302 -10.26 1.91 15.39
C LYS A 302 -9.63 0.91 14.43
N ILE A 303 -9.01 1.36 13.34
CA ILE A 303 -8.38 0.49 12.36
C ILE A 303 -6.90 0.35 12.75
N LEU A 304 -6.46 -0.89 12.94
CA LEU A 304 -5.07 -1.23 13.23
C LEU A 304 -4.24 -1.22 11.96
N THR A 305 -4.66 -2.01 10.97
CA THR A 305 -4.02 -2.17 9.65
C THR A 305 -5.05 -2.37 8.55
N VAL A 306 -4.66 -2.05 7.31
CA VAL A 306 -5.39 -2.43 6.10
C VAL A 306 -4.41 -3.07 5.12
N SER A 307 -4.82 -4.16 4.47
CA SER A 307 -4.03 -4.81 3.42
C SER A 307 -4.93 -5.28 2.29
N THR A 308 -4.35 -5.56 1.13
CA THR A 308 -5.09 -6.02 -0.05
C THR A 308 -5.02 -7.54 -0.17
N GLY A 309 -6.15 -8.19 -0.45
CA GLY A 309 -6.22 -9.59 -0.85
C GLY A 309 -6.28 -9.71 -2.37
N GLY A 310 -5.36 -10.52 -2.94
CA GLY A 310 -5.33 -10.85 -4.36
C GLY A 310 -4.96 -9.69 -5.30
N SER A 311 -3.91 -9.89 -6.10
CA SER A 311 -3.65 -9.07 -7.29
C SER A 311 -3.73 -9.99 -8.51
N THR A 312 -4.61 -9.68 -9.46
CA THR A 312 -4.62 -10.34 -10.79
C THR A 312 -4.06 -9.42 -11.83
#